data_AF-A0A3R6VWC7-F1
#
_entry.id   AF-A0A3R6VWC7-F1
#
_cell.length_a   1.000
_cell.length_b   1.000
_cell.length_c   1.000
_cell.angle_alpha   90.00
_cell.angle_beta   90.00
_cell.angle_gamma   90.00
#
_symmetry.space_group_name_H-M   'P 1'
#
loop_
_entity.id
_entity.type
_entity.pdbx_description
1 polymer ?
#
loop_
_entity_poly.entity_id
_entity_poly.type
_entity_poly.pdbx_seq_one_letter_code
_entity_poly.pdbx_strand_id
1 'polypeptide(L)'
;MKILSGGCRIAQILHDEGASVLVHCSDGWDRTPQLCGIAQLILDPYYRTIRGFACLLEKEWCSFGHKFHDRVGVGKDAADMPNERSVLLDFSTLDVKSTQFGETSTQFGEKSPVMLQFIDCVWQMTHQFPTGFEFNEKFLLHVVDSLYSGLYGTFLYNSEQERLKVHIWEKTESVWAPVLENPTTFTNQLFQRTTRVLFPRANLKRVVLWEGLYFRWDPEMHPAYVESLDPLSKTQDMHPGTTTNPTAALIDEFRLEENHLSLSATHDRADTAAYLSDASSLSENDDDEYPLS
;
A
#
# COMPACT_ATOMS: atom_id res chain seq x y z
N MET A 1 -3.94 6.46 -19.76
CA MET A 1 -3.46 6.79 -18.41
C MET A 1 -2.42 7.92 -18.49
N LYS A 2 -2.71 9.12 -17.96
CA LYS A 2 -1.86 10.31 -18.14
C LYS A 2 -0.49 10.20 -17.45
N ILE A 3 -0.44 9.63 -16.25
CA ILE A 3 0.79 9.41 -15.48
C ILE A 3 1.79 8.57 -16.29
N LEU A 4 1.34 7.41 -16.79
CA LEU A 4 2.14 6.52 -17.62
C LEU A 4 2.66 7.23 -18.88
N SER A 5 1.82 8.03 -19.54
CA SER A 5 2.24 8.83 -20.71
C SER A 5 3.29 9.88 -20.37
N GLY A 6 3.20 10.52 -19.20
CA GLY A 6 4.18 11.50 -18.74
C GLY A 6 5.53 10.86 -18.45
N GLY A 7 5.54 9.72 -17.76
CA GLY A 7 6.76 8.92 -17.52
C GLY A 7 7.42 8.47 -18.83
N CYS A 8 6.62 8.01 -19.81
CA CYS A 8 7.12 7.71 -21.16
C CYS A 8 7.77 8.92 -21.83
N ARG A 9 7.17 10.11 -21.73
CA ARG A 9 7.75 11.31 -22.35
C ARG A 9 9.09 11.68 -21.72
N ILE A 10 9.21 11.60 -20.39
CA ILE A 10 10.48 11.85 -19.69
C ILE A 10 11.54 10.84 -20.15
N ALA A 11 11.19 9.55 -20.20
CA ALA A 11 12.10 8.51 -20.65
C ALA A 11 12.54 8.69 -22.11
N GLN A 12 11.65 9.13 -23.01
CA GLN A 12 11.98 9.44 -24.41
C GLN A 12 12.99 10.58 -24.52
N ILE A 13 12.80 11.67 -23.77
CA ILE A 13 13.74 12.80 -23.80
C ILE A 13 15.13 12.36 -23.30
N LEU A 14 15.18 11.57 -22.24
CA LEU A 14 16.44 11.05 -21.69
C LEU A 14 17.14 10.07 -22.63
N HIS A 15 16.39 9.11 -23.20
CA HIS A 15 16.95 8.01 -23.99
C HIS A 15 17.15 8.34 -25.47
N ASP A 16 16.14 8.92 -26.11
CA ASP A 16 16.12 9.14 -27.56
C ASP A 16 16.73 10.51 -27.91
N GLU A 17 16.43 11.55 -27.13
CA GLU A 17 16.91 12.91 -27.39
C GLU A 17 18.27 13.20 -26.69
N GLY A 18 18.66 12.37 -25.70
CA GLY A 18 19.92 12.52 -24.97
C GLY A 18 20.01 13.78 -24.10
N ALA A 19 18.87 14.34 -23.70
CA ALA A 19 18.79 15.60 -22.96
C ALA A 19 18.41 15.38 -21.48
N SER A 20 18.96 16.21 -20.59
CA SER A 20 18.57 16.21 -19.17
C SER A 20 17.17 16.81 -18.97
N VAL A 21 16.43 16.28 -18.00
CA VAL A 21 15.05 16.68 -17.70
C VAL A 21 14.92 17.09 -16.23
N LEU A 22 14.30 18.24 -15.98
CA LEU A 22 13.81 18.63 -14.65
C LEU A 22 12.31 18.33 -14.56
N VAL A 23 11.92 17.48 -13.62
CA VAL A 23 10.52 17.15 -13.36
C VAL A 23 10.06 17.85 -12.09
N HIS A 24 9.04 18.70 -12.19
CA HIS A 24 8.43 19.32 -11.02
C HIS A 24 6.92 19.46 -11.21
N CYS A 25 6.22 19.71 -10.11
CA CYS A 25 4.81 20.10 -10.08
C CYS A 25 4.69 21.36 -9.22
N SER A 26 3.65 21.45 -8.39
CA SER A 26 3.51 22.51 -7.37
C SER A 26 4.54 22.27 -6.25
N ASP A 27 4.27 21.32 -5.35
CA ASP A 27 5.15 21.03 -4.20
C ASP A 27 6.18 19.92 -4.48
N GLY A 28 5.91 19.09 -5.49
CA GLY A 28 6.86 18.07 -5.96
C GLY A 28 6.85 16.73 -5.21
N TRP A 29 5.98 16.52 -4.22
CA TRP A 29 5.92 15.24 -3.47
C TRP A 29 4.80 14.27 -3.93
N ASP A 30 3.92 14.68 -4.85
CA ASP A 30 2.79 13.83 -5.32
C ASP A 30 3.01 13.33 -6.75
N ARG A 31 2.80 14.20 -7.75
CA ARG A 31 2.90 13.83 -9.18
C ARG A 31 4.34 13.62 -9.65
N THR A 32 5.30 14.31 -9.06
CA THR A 32 6.72 14.18 -9.42
C THR A 32 7.25 12.77 -9.18
N PRO A 33 7.12 12.15 -7.98
CA PRO A 33 7.61 10.78 -7.78
C PRO A 33 6.86 9.75 -8.63
N GLN A 34 5.58 9.98 -8.98
CA GLN A 34 4.88 9.14 -9.97
C GLN A 34 5.62 9.15 -11.32
N LEU A 35 5.94 10.35 -11.83
CA LEU A 35 6.58 10.51 -13.13
C LEU A 35 8.04 10.03 -13.13
N CYS A 36 8.80 10.40 -12.09
CA CYS A 36 10.20 10.00 -11.91
C CYS A 36 10.33 8.49 -11.72
N GLY A 37 9.46 7.87 -10.92
CA GLY A 37 9.44 6.43 -10.71
C GLY A 37 9.13 5.65 -11.98
N ILE A 38 8.14 6.08 -12.77
CA ILE A 38 7.81 5.42 -14.03
C ILE A 38 8.95 5.57 -15.04
N ALA A 39 9.56 6.75 -15.18
CA ALA A 39 10.70 6.94 -16.07
C ALA A 39 11.89 6.04 -15.69
N GLN A 40 12.18 5.91 -14.39
CA GLN A 40 13.23 5.04 -13.87
C GLN A 40 12.95 3.56 -14.16
N LEU A 41 11.71 3.08 -14.02
CA LEU A 41 11.33 1.70 -14.39
C LEU A 41 11.44 1.45 -15.89
N ILE A 42 11.13 2.46 -16.72
CA ILE A 42 11.25 2.38 -18.18
C ILE A 42 12.74 2.25 -18.57
N LEU A 43 13.63 3.01 -17.93
CA LEU A 43 15.02 3.15 -18.36
C LEU A 43 15.99 2.15 -17.70
N ASP A 44 15.84 1.89 -16.40
CA ASP A 44 16.82 1.13 -15.63
C ASP A 44 16.28 -0.26 -15.25
N PRO A 45 16.90 -1.35 -15.75
CA PRO A 45 16.57 -2.72 -15.38
C PRO A 45 16.71 -3.03 -13.90
N TYR A 46 17.55 -2.32 -13.15
CA TYR A 46 17.72 -2.54 -11.71
C TYR A 46 16.40 -2.36 -10.98
N TYR A 47 15.67 -1.28 -11.25
CA TYR A 47 14.40 -0.99 -10.59
C TYR A 47 13.27 -1.97 -10.92
N ARG A 48 13.47 -2.88 -11.88
CA ARG A 48 12.54 -3.97 -12.21
C ARG A 48 12.78 -5.25 -11.39
N THR A 49 13.82 -5.27 -10.56
CA THR A 49 14.07 -6.33 -9.58
C THR A 49 13.28 -6.08 -8.29
N ILE A 50 13.02 -7.10 -7.47
CA ILE A 50 12.34 -6.94 -6.16
C ILE A 50 13.09 -5.93 -5.30
N ARG A 51 14.42 -6.11 -5.17
CA ARG A 51 15.27 -5.20 -4.39
C ARG A 51 15.34 -3.81 -4.98
N GLY A 52 15.44 -3.71 -6.31
CA GLY A 52 15.48 -2.42 -6.99
C GLY A 52 14.16 -1.66 -6.84
N PHE A 53 13.02 -2.33 -6.97
CA PHE A 53 11.73 -1.67 -6.77
C PHE A 53 11.53 -1.21 -5.33
N ALA A 54 11.92 -2.02 -4.33
CA ALA A 54 11.92 -1.59 -2.93
C ALA A 54 12.81 -0.34 -2.74
N CYS A 55 14.02 -0.32 -3.32
CA CYS A 55 14.90 0.84 -3.31
C CYS A 55 14.28 2.06 -4.01
N LEU A 56 13.59 1.86 -5.14
CA LEU A 56 12.90 2.93 -5.85
C LEU A 56 11.83 3.58 -4.97
N LEU A 57 11.06 2.77 -4.24
CA LEU A 57 10.02 3.26 -3.34
C LEU A 57 10.59 3.98 -2.13
N GLU A 58 11.60 3.40 -1.48
CA GLU A 58 12.30 4.08 -0.37
C GLU A 58 12.90 5.41 -0.82
N LYS A 59 13.49 5.47 -2.01
CA LYS A 59 14.09 6.69 -2.54
C LYS A 59 13.04 7.73 -2.93
N GLU A 60 12.22 7.43 -3.95
CA GLU A 60 11.32 8.40 -4.59
C GLU A 60 10.14 8.81 -3.72
N TRP A 61 9.69 7.94 -2.81
CA TRP A 61 8.50 8.20 -2.03
C TRP A 61 8.84 8.48 -0.58
N CYS A 62 9.60 7.59 0.06
CA CYS A 62 9.89 7.72 1.47
C CYS A 62 10.88 8.88 1.74
N SER A 63 12.09 8.81 1.16
CA SER A 63 13.15 9.80 1.41
C SER A 63 12.82 11.17 0.81
N PHE A 64 12.24 11.25 -0.39
CA PHE A 64 11.82 12.52 -0.99
C PHE A 64 10.53 13.12 -0.41
N GLY A 65 9.95 12.50 0.63
CA GLY A 65 8.92 13.13 1.47
C GLY A 65 7.51 13.13 0.87
N HIS A 66 7.11 12.04 0.23
CA HIS A 66 5.69 11.81 -0.03
C HIS A 66 4.92 11.78 1.29
N LYS A 67 3.85 12.55 1.37
CA LYS A 67 3.05 12.74 2.60
C LYS A 67 2.14 11.54 2.90
N PHE A 68 2.70 10.35 3.15
CA PHE A 68 1.91 9.14 3.33
C PHE A 68 0.84 9.29 4.43
N HIS A 69 1.20 9.86 5.57
CA HIS A 69 0.25 10.05 6.68
C HIS A 69 -0.92 10.97 6.30
N ASP A 70 -0.67 12.07 5.56
CA ASP A 70 -1.74 12.98 5.12
C ASP A 70 -2.60 12.35 4.02
N ARG A 71 -1.97 11.63 3.08
CA ARG A 71 -2.62 11.07 1.88
C ARG A 71 -3.46 9.83 2.20
N VAL A 72 -2.97 8.98 3.11
CA VAL A 72 -3.63 7.73 3.49
C VAL A 72 -4.53 7.92 4.73
N GLY A 73 -4.04 8.63 5.74
CA GLY A 73 -4.77 8.87 6.99
C GLY A 73 -4.82 7.67 7.95
N VAL A 74 -3.83 6.77 7.90
CA VAL A 74 -3.68 5.68 8.89
C VAL A 74 -3.54 6.26 10.29
N GLY A 75 -4.35 5.79 11.24
CA GLY A 75 -4.28 6.18 12.65
C GLY A 75 -4.90 7.54 12.98
N LYS A 76 -5.66 8.17 12.06
CA LYS A 76 -6.50 9.33 12.38
C LYS A 76 -7.86 8.84 12.90
N ASP A 77 -8.16 9.08 14.19
CA ASP A 77 -9.43 8.70 14.79
C ASP A 77 -10.59 9.46 14.15
N ALA A 78 -11.77 8.81 14.04
CA ALA A 78 -13.00 9.47 13.59
C ALA A 78 -13.45 10.61 14.53
N ALA A 79 -12.91 10.67 15.76
CA ALA A 79 -13.16 11.74 16.72
C ALA A 79 -12.40 13.04 16.41
N ASP A 80 -11.30 12.97 15.65
CA ASP A 80 -10.55 14.15 15.18
C ASP A 80 -11.16 14.77 13.91
N MET A 81 -12.23 14.17 13.38
CA MET A 81 -12.94 14.64 12.20
C MET A 81 -14.03 15.65 12.64
N PRO A 82 -13.94 16.95 12.28
CA PRO A 82 -15.07 17.84 12.48
C PRO A 82 -16.25 17.35 11.64
N ASN A 83 -17.38 17.06 12.30
CA ASN A 83 -18.62 16.60 11.68
C ASN A 83 -18.93 17.37 10.37
N GLU A 84 -19.17 16.67 9.26
CA GLU A 84 -19.45 17.25 7.94
C GLU A 84 -20.58 18.31 7.91
N ARG A 85 -21.42 18.36 8.95
CA ARG A 85 -22.45 19.39 9.14
C ARG A 85 -21.92 20.79 9.50
N SER A 86 -20.68 20.94 9.96
CA SER A 86 -20.10 22.24 10.32
C SER A 86 -19.58 23.02 9.11
N VAL A 87 -19.23 22.35 8.01
CA VAL A 87 -18.58 22.98 6.84
C VAL A 87 -19.56 23.75 5.94
N LEU A 88 -20.86 23.45 6.01
CA LEU A 88 -21.89 24.08 5.18
C LEU A 88 -22.50 25.36 5.78
N LEU A 89 -22.11 25.77 7.00
CA LEU A 89 -22.73 26.92 7.68
C LEU A 89 -21.92 28.23 7.61
N ASP A 90 -20.71 28.25 7.06
CA ASP A 90 -19.83 29.43 7.18
C ASP A 90 -19.66 30.28 5.90
N PHE A 91 -20.66 30.28 5.01
CA PHE A 91 -20.67 31.19 3.85
C PHE A 91 -21.26 32.59 4.18
N SER A 92 -21.81 32.81 5.38
CA SER A 92 -22.59 34.02 5.67
C SER A 92 -21.92 35.07 6.57
N THR A 93 -20.68 34.85 7.04
CA THR A 93 -20.01 35.80 7.95
C THR A 93 -18.62 36.17 7.47
N LEU A 94 -18.55 36.92 6.37
CA LEU A 94 -17.36 37.72 6.08
C LEU A 94 -17.33 38.91 7.06
N ASP A 95 -16.59 38.77 8.17
CA ASP A 95 -16.06 39.92 8.89
C ASP A 95 -14.55 39.79 9.06
N VAL A 96 -13.86 40.84 8.60
CA VAL A 96 -12.40 40.94 8.54
C VAL A 96 -11.89 41.34 9.91
N LYS A 97 -11.34 40.41 10.70
CA LYS A 97 -10.33 40.74 11.73
C LYS A 97 -9.29 39.63 11.89
N SER A 98 -8.06 40.00 11.57
CA SER A 98 -6.81 39.33 11.93
C SER A 98 -6.74 39.00 13.42
N THR A 99 -6.51 37.74 13.81
CA THR A 99 -5.74 37.32 15.00
C THR A 99 -5.40 35.83 14.87
N GLN A 100 -4.16 35.48 15.19
CA GLN A 100 -3.57 34.13 15.23
C GLN A 100 -4.48 33.10 15.92
N PHE A 101 -4.95 32.07 15.22
CA PHE A 101 -5.34 30.76 15.79
C PHE A 101 -5.29 29.69 14.68
N GLY A 102 -4.80 28.51 15.03
CA GLY A 102 -4.31 27.46 14.14
C GLY A 102 -5.29 26.94 13.09
N GLU A 103 -4.70 26.52 11.97
CA GLU A 103 -5.33 25.89 10.82
C GLU A 103 -5.96 24.53 11.21
N THR A 104 -7.25 24.51 11.52
CA THR A 104 -8.06 23.29 11.65
C THR A 104 -9.10 23.17 10.54
N SER A 105 -8.78 23.64 9.33
CA SER A 105 -9.73 23.69 8.20
C SER A 105 -9.23 23.04 6.89
N THR A 106 -8.38 22.00 6.94
CA THR A 106 -7.92 21.27 5.73
C THR A 106 -7.80 19.75 5.84
N GLN A 107 -8.18 19.09 6.94
CA GLN A 107 -7.88 17.65 7.12
C GLN A 107 -8.59 16.68 6.16
N PHE A 108 -9.78 17.01 5.63
CA PHE A 108 -10.47 16.17 4.64
C PHE A 108 -9.95 16.37 3.21
N GLY A 109 -9.28 17.50 2.93
CA GLY A 109 -8.82 17.86 1.58
C GLY A 109 -7.50 17.22 1.17
N GLU A 110 -6.80 16.58 2.09
CA GLU A 110 -5.44 16.08 1.84
C GLU A 110 -5.35 14.58 1.50
N LYS A 111 -6.43 13.82 1.68
CA LYS A 111 -6.47 12.39 1.32
C LYS A 111 -6.52 12.21 -0.19
N SER A 112 -5.66 11.36 -0.73
CA SER A 112 -5.62 11.09 -2.18
C SER A 112 -4.84 9.80 -2.49
N PRO A 113 -5.30 8.95 -3.42
CA PRO A 113 -4.68 7.66 -3.74
C PRO A 113 -3.45 7.80 -4.66
N VAL A 114 -2.53 8.72 -4.36
CA VAL A 114 -1.40 9.09 -5.24
C VAL A 114 -0.44 7.91 -5.43
N MET A 115 -0.03 7.27 -4.33
CA MET A 115 0.83 6.08 -4.38
C MET A 115 0.11 4.89 -5.02
N LEU A 116 -1.18 4.69 -4.74
CA LEU A 116 -1.97 3.63 -5.38
C LEU A 116 -2.02 3.79 -6.90
N GLN A 117 -2.21 5.02 -7.39
CA GLN A 117 -2.17 5.33 -8.83
C GLN A 117 -0.81 5.01 -9.46
N PHE A 118 0.29 5.20 -8.73
CA PHE A 118 1.61 4.80 -9.18
C PHE A 118 1.73 3.28 -9.27
N ILE A 119 1.32 2.55 -8.23
CA ILE A 119 1.39 1.09 -8.23
C ILE A 119 0.49 0.48 -9.31
N ASP A 120 -0.68 1.06 -9.59
CA ASP A 120 -1.51 0.68 -10.74
C ASP A 120 -0.74 0.89 -12.05
N CYS A 121 -0.08 2.04 -12.25
CA CYS A 121 0.77 2.25 -13.43
C CYS A 121 1.85 1.16 -13.58
N VAL A 122 2.47 0.73 -12.46
CA VAL A 122 3.45 -0.36 -12.46
C VAL A 122 2.80 -1.68 -12.85
N TRP A 123 1.63 -2.00 -12.33
CA TRP A 123 0.86 -3.20 -12.72
C TRP A 123 0.49 -3.18 -14.22
N GLN A 124 0.13 -2.02 -14.77
CA GLN A 124 -0.09 -1.90 -16.23
C GLN A 124 1.19 -2.24 -17.01
N MET A 125 2.37 -1.91 -16.48
CA MET A 125 3.65 -2.25 -17.10
C MET A 125 3.95 -3.75 -16.99
N THR A 126 3.69 -4.39 -15.85
CA THR A 126 3.88 -5.84 -15.69
C THR A 126 2.94 -6.62 -16.62
N HIS A 127 1.73 -6.14 -16.83
CA HIS A 127 0.78 -6.70 -17.81
C HIS A 127 1.25 -6.59 -19.25
N GLN A 128 1.81 -5.44 -19.63
CA GLN A 128 2.33 -5.23 -21.00
C GLN A 128 3.67 -5.92 -21.25
N PHE A 129 4.44 -6.20 -20.20
CA PHE A 129 5.75 -6.84 -20.27
C PHE A 129 5.84 -8.01 -19.27
N PRO A 130 5.20 -9.17 -19.55
CA PRO A 130 5.09 -10.28 -18.60
C PRO A 130 6.41 -10.88 -18.12
N THR A 131 7.50 -10.68 -18.86
CA THR A 131 8.85 -11.16 -18.51
C THR A 131 9.79 -10.04 -18.04
N GLY A 132 9.32 -8.79 -18.03
CA GLY A 132 10.15 -7.60 -17.83
C GLY A 132 10.43 -7.24 -16.37
N PHE A 133 9.70 -7.84 -15.43
CA PHE A 133 9.76 -7.54 -13.99
C PHE A 133 9.96 -8.82 -13.17
N GLU A 134 10.84 -8.76 -12.18
CA GLU A 134 11.14 -9.87 -11.27
C GLU A 134 10.00 -10.11 -10.29
N PHE A 135 9.30 -9.05 -9.88
CA PHE A 135 8.17 -9.16 -8.97
C PHE A 135 6.87 -9.48 -9.71
N ASN A 136 6.00 -10.22 -9.06
CA ASN A 136 4.67 -10.59 -9.55
C ASN A 136 3.57 -9.66 -8.98
N GLU A 137 2.31 -9.96 -9.31
CA GLU A 137 1.16 -9.20 -8.83
C GLU A 137 0.99 -9.25 -7.30
N LYS A 138 1.29 -10.39 -6.66
CA LYS A 138 1.19 -10.53 -5.19
C LYS A 138 2.12 -9.56 -4.46
N PHE A 139 3.29 -9.28 -5.03
CA PHE A 139 4.20 -8.28 -4.49
C PHE A 139 3.59 -6.87 -4.54
N LEU A 140 2.96 -6.50 -5.65
CA LEU A 140 2.30 -5.19 -5.77
C LEU A 140 1.10 -5.08 -4.82
N LEU A 141 0.30 -6.14 -4.67
CA LEU A 141 -0.79 -6.20 -3.70
C LEU A 141 -0.29 -6.07 -2.25
N HIS A 142 0.80 -6.76 -1.89
CA HIS A 142 1.45 -6.63 -0.57
C HIS A 142 1.86 -5.19 -0.28
N VAL A 143 2.47 -4.50 -1.26
CA VAL A 143 2.80 -3.08 -1.12
C VAL A 143 1.54 -2.24 -0.94
N VAL A 144 0.49 -2.46 -1.73
CA VAL A 144 -0.78 -1.71 -1.59
C VAL A 144 -1.42 -1.92 -0.22
N ASP A 145 -1.50 -3.17 0.26
CA ASP A 145 -2.09 -3.48 1.56
C ASP A 145 -1.29 -2.87 2.71
N SER A 146 0.04 -2.83 2.59
CA SER A 146 0.91 -2.20 3.58
C SER A 146 0.73 -0.69 3.71
N LEU A 147 0.18 -0.01 2.70
CA LEU A 147 -0.12 1.43 2.79
C LEU A 147 -1.21 1.69 3.83
N TYR A 148 -2.19 0.79 3.95
CA TYR A 148 -3.39 0.99 4.75
C TYR A 148 -3.39 0.18 6.05
N SER A 149 -2.63 -0.92 6.14
CA SER A 149 -2.71 -1.85 7.27
C SER A 149 -2.15 -1.29 8.58
N GLY A 150 -1.20 -0.34 8.51
CA GLY A 150 -0.46 0.13 9.68
C GLY A 150 0.47 -0.91 10.30
N LEU A 151 0.68 -2.07 9.65
CA LEU A 151 1.50 -3.17 10.16
C LEU A 151 3.01 -2.84 10.13
N TYR A 152 3.44 -2.06 9.14
CA TYR A 152 4.85 -1.74 8.90
C TYR A 152 5.10 -0.24 9.08
N GLY A 153 6.32 0.11 9.51
CA GLY A 153 6.72 1.50 9.66
C GLY A 153 7.14 2.19 8.37
N THR A 154 7.32 1.43 7.28
CA THR A 154 7.90 1.92 6.02
C THR A 154 7.15 3.13 5.45
N PHE A 155 5.82 3.07 5.42
CA PHE A 155 4.96 4.11 4.83
C PHE A 155 4.24 4.96 5.88
N LEU A 156 4.76 5.05 7.11
CA LEU A 156 4.24 5.96 8.13
C LEU A 156 4.90 7.34 8.03
N TYR A 157 4.23 8.36 8.61
CA TYR A 157 4.67 9.76 8.64
C TYR A 157 4.76 10.42 7.25
N ASN A 158 5.07 11.72 7.21
CA ASN A 158 5.07 12.49 5.96
C ASN A 158 6.47 12.75 5.39
N SER A 159 7.52 12.56 6.19
CA SER A 159 8.89 12.83 5.77
C SER A 159 9.89 11.86 6.40
N GLU A 160 11.05 11.72 5.76
CA GLU A 160 12.20 11.02 6.35
C GLU A 160 12.62 11.66 7.67
N GLN A 161 12.59 13.00 7.76
CA GLN A 161 12.92 13.71 8.98
C GLN A 161 12.02 13.33 10.16
N GLU A 162 10.70 13.20 9.95
CA GLU A 162 9.77 12.73 10.98
C GLU A 162 10.07 11.30 11.40
N ARG A 163 10.29 10.39 10.44
CA ARG A 163 10.66 9.00 10.70
C ARG A 163 11.96 8.87 11.49
N LEU A 164 12.93 9.76 11.22
CA LEU A 164 14.19 9.85 11.96
C LEU A 164 13.98 10.28 13.41
N LYS A 165 13.19 11.33 13.65
CA LYS A 165 12.92 11.85 15.00
C LYS A 165 12.29 10.81 15.92
N VAL A 166 11.43 9.95 15.39
CA VAL A 166 10.73 8.93 16.17
C VAL A 166 11.47 7.59 16.25
N HIS A 167 12.61 7.45 15.57
CA HIS A 167 13.38 6.19 15.46
C HIS A 167 12.50 5.03 14.96
N ILE A 168 11.79 5.23 13.85
CA ILE A 168 10.75 4.28 13.42
C ILE A 168 11.30 2.88 13.12
N TRP A 169 12.52 2.78 12.59
CA TRP A 169 13.17 1.52 12.22
C TRP A 169 13.58 0.66 13.42
N GLU A 170 13.67 1.23 14.62
CA GLU A 170 13.91 0.49 15.86
C GLU A 170 12.62 -0.04 16.49
N LYS A 171 11.47 0.49 16.07
CA LYS A 171 10.16 0.26 16.70
C LYS A 171 9.21 -0.58 15.86
N THR A 172 9.49 -0.70 14.56
CA THR A 172 8.56 -1.30 13.60
C THR A 172 9.31 -2.12 12.57
N GLU A 173 8.61 -3.12 12.05
CA GLU A 173 9.12 -3.94 10.96
C GLU A 173 9.04 -3.20 9.61
N SER A 174 9.95 -3.57 8.71
CA SER A 174 9.95 -3.09 7.34
C SER A 174 8.99 -3.90 6.49
N VAL A 175 8.25 -3.24 5.58
CA VAL A 175 7.39 -3.92 4.59
C VAL A 175 8.18 -4.92 3.71
N TRP A 176 9.49 -4.70 3.57
CA TRP A 176 10.37 -5.55 2.78
C TRP A 176 10.83 -6.80 3.51
N ALA A 177 10.77 -6.85 4.84
CA ALA A 177 11.22 -7.99 5.64
C ALA A 177 10.57 -9.32 5.20
N PRO A 178 9.22 -9.45 5.17
CA PRO A 178 8.57 -10.70 4.74
C PRO A 178 8.82 -11.02 3.26
N VAL A 179 9.02 -10.00 2.42
CA VAL A 179 9.33 -10.19 0.99
C VAL A 179 10.71 -10.80 0.80
N LEU A 180 11.70 -10.32 1.57
CA LEU A 180 13.08 -10.78 1.48
C LEU A 180 13.29 -12.12 2.18
N GLU A 181 12.47 -12.45 3.18
CA GLU A 181 12.46 -13.76 3.83
C GLU A 181 11.92 -14.85 2.89
N ASN A 182 10.81 -14.57 2.19
CA ASN A 182 10.15 -15.53 1.29
C ASN A 182 10.00 -15.00 -0.15
N PRO A 183 11.11 -14.74 -0.88
CA PRO A 183 11.07 -14.08 -2.18
C PRO A 183 10.33 -14.89 -3.25
N THR A 184 10.32 -16.22 -3.15
CA THR A 184 9.68 -17.11 -4.13
C THR A 184 8.18 -16.85 -4.31
N THR A 185 7.48 -16.42 -3.26
CA THR A 185 6.06 -16.04 -3.31
C THR A 185 5.81 -14.78 -4.14
N PHE A 186 6.81 -13.89 -4.16
CA PHE A 186 6.77 -12.57 -4.79
C PHE A 186 7.47 -12.53 -6.16
N THR A 187 8.25 -13.56 -6.49
CA THR A 187 8.98 -13.67 -7.75
C THR A 187 8.05 -14.12 -8.89
N ASN A 188 8.18 -13.45 -10.03
CA ASN A 188 7.65 -13.84 -11.32
C ASN A 188 8.58 -14.89 -11.96
N GLN A 189 8.06 -16.09 -12.16
CA GLN A 189 8.82 -17.21 -12.74
C GLN A 189 9.22 -16.98 -14.21
N LEU A 190 8.51 -16.10 -14.92
CA LEU A 190 8.79 -15.77 -16.31
C LEU A 190 9.82 -14.63 -16.45
N PHE A 191 10.35 -14.11 -15.34
CA PHE A 191 11.27 -12.99 -15.36
C PHE A 191 12.53 -13.30 -16.18
N GLN A 192 12.84 -12.39 -17.11
CA GLN A 192 14.05 -12.40 -17.89
C GLN A 192 14.75 -11.06 -17.76
N ARG A 193 15.96 -11.06 -17.19
CA ARG A 193 16.74 -9.85 -17.06
C ARG A 193 17.06 -9.28 -18.44
N THR A 194 16.61 -8.05 -18.69
CA THR A 194 16.80 -7.37 -19.98
C THR A 194 17.33 -5.96 -19.76
N THR A 195 18.31 -5.55 -20.55
CA THR A 195 18.82 -4.18 -20.58
C THR A 195 18.01 -3.25 -21.46
N ARG A 196 16.95 -3.77 -22.11
CA ARG A 196 16.10 -2.98 -23.00
C ARG A 196 15.26 -1.97 -22.22
N VAL A 197 15.09 -0.80 -22.81
CA VAL A 197 14.13 0.21 -22.37
C VAL A 197 12.71 -0.29 -22.69
N LEU A 198 11.79 -0.16 -21.73
CA LEU A 198 10.41 -0.66 -21.85
C LEU A 198 9.43 0.50 -21.99
N PHE A 199 8.96 0.80 -23.21
CA PHE A 199 7.98 1.87 -23.42
C PHE A 199 6.53 1.33 -23.40
N PRO A 200 5.80 1.43 -22.27
CA PRO A 200 4.42 0.98 -22.20
C PRO A 200 3.49 1.85 -23.06
N ARG A 201 2.41 1.24 -23.54
CA ARG A 201 1.34 1.92 -24.27
C ARG A 201 0.34 2.51 -23.28
N ALA A 202 0.30 3.84 -23.18
CA ALA A 202 -0.56 4.57 -22.25
C ALA A 202 -1.98 4.89 -22.77
N ASN A 203 -2.38 4.34 -23.93
CA ASN A 203 -3.68 4.60 -24.54
C ASN A 203 -4.81 3.77 -23.89
N LEU A 204 -6.05 4.25 -24.00
CA LEU A 204 -7.23 3.59 -23.39
C LEU A 204 -7.51 2.19 -23.94
N LYS A 205 -6.99 1.83 -25.14
CA LYS A 205 -7.16 0.48 -25.71
C LYS A 205 -6.21 -0.55 -25.09
N ARG A 206 -5.22 -0.11 -24.31
CA ARG A 206 -4.19 -0.96 -23.71
C ARG A 206 -4.17 -0.93 -22.19
N VAL A 207 -4.79 0.07 -21.60
CA VAL A 207 -5.02 0.13 -20.15
C VAL A 207 -6.22 -0.73 -19.83
N VAL A 208 -6.06 -1.65 -18.88
CA VAL A 208 -7.11 -2.56 -18.42
C VAL A 208 -7.36 -2.34 -16.93
N LEU A 209 -8.53 -2.73 -16.44
CA LEU A 209 -8.84 -2.64 -15.01
C LEU A 209 -8.02 -3.70 -14.25
N TRP A 210 -7.44 -3.30 -13.13
CA TRP A 210 -6.75 -4.24 -12.24
C TRP A 210 -7.74 -5.00 -11.37
N GLU A 211 -8.35 -6.02 -11.95
CA GLU A 211 -9.38 -6.84 -11.28
C GLU A 211 -8.87 -7.47 -9.98
N GLY A 212 -7.64 -7.99 -9.98
CA GLY A 212 -7.00 -8.57 -8.79
C GLY A 212 -6.82 -7.62 -7.60
N LEU A 213 -6.92 -6.30 -7.81
CA LEU A 213 -6.95 -5.30 -6.75
C LEU A 213 -8.37 -4.80 -6.48
N TYR A 214 -9.07 -4.33 -7.52
CA TYR A 214 -10.32 -3.61 -7.36
C TYR A 214 -11.53 -4.52 -7.13
N PHE A 215 -11.47 -5.78 -7.58
CA PHE A 215 -12.55 -6.77 -7.44
C PHE A 215 -12.18 -7.95 -6.54
N ARG A 216 -11.05 -7.87 -5.81
CA ARG A 216 -10.59 -8.97 -4.95
C ARG A 216 -11.55 -9.40 -3.85
N TRP A 217 -12.52 -8.54 -3.50
CA TRP A 217 -13.55 -8.79 -2.49
C TRP A 217 -14.95 -8.98 -3.09
N ASP A 218 -15.07 -8.99 -4.42
CA ASP A 218 -16.35 -9.25 -5.07
C ASP A 218 -16.61 -10.77 -5.06
N PRO A 219 -17.66 -11.25 -4.37
CA PRO A 219 -17.98 -12.68 -4.32
C PRO A 219 -18.23 -13.28 -5.72
N GLU A 220 -18.74 -12.48 -6.66
CA GLU A 220 -19.04 -12.93 -8.03
C GLU A 220 -17.77 -13.06 -8.88
N MET A 221 -16.67 -12.46 -8.46
CA MET A 221 -15.37 -12.55 -9.14
C MET A 221 -14.42 -13.54 -8.44
N HIS A 222 -14.86 -14.19 -7.37
CA HIS A 222 -14.06 -15.20 -6.68
C HIS A 222 -13.77 -16.39 -7.61
N PRO A 223 -12.52 -16.90 -7.71
CA PRO A 223 -12.16 -17.96 -8.65
C PRO A 223 -13.06 -19.20 -8.55
N ALA A 224 -13.44 -19.60 -7.33
CA ALA A 224 -14.34 -20.73 -7.10
C ALA A 224 -15.77 -20.49 -7.63
N TYR A 225 -16.26 -19.25 -7.59
CA TYR A 225 -17.57 -18.92 -8.16
C TYR A 225 -17.51 -18.92 -9.69
N VAL A 226 -16.50 -18.29 -10.28
CA VAL A 226 -16.30 -18.26 -11.74
C VAL A 226 -16.14 -19.68 -12.32
N GLU A 227 -15.38 -20.54 -11.65
CA GLU A 227 -15.20 -21.96 -12.05
C GLU A 227 -16.51 -22.76 -11.96
N SER A 228 -17.38 -22.42 -11.00
CA SER A 228 -18.70 -23.05 -10.86
C SER A 228 -19.68 -22.69 -11.97
N LEU A 229 -19.44 -21.57 -12.69
CA LEU A 229 -20.23 -21.14 -13.83
C LEU A 229 -19.86 -21.87 -15.12
N ASP A 230 -18.68 -22.49 -15.21
CA ASP A 230 -18.27 -23.26 -16.39
C ASP A 230 -19.13 -24.54 -16.50
N PRO A 231 -20.00 -24.66 -17.51
CA PRO A 231 -20.83 -25.86 -17.69
C PRO A 231 -19.99 -27.12 -17.94
N LEU A 232 -18.73 -26.97 -18.34
CA LEU A 232 -17.81 -28.06 -18.70
C LEU A 232 -16.87 -28.48 -17.55
N SER A 233 -16.78 -27.71 -16.46
CA SER A 233 -16.00 -28.11 -15.28
C SER A 233 -16.65 -29.29 -14.53
N LYS A 234 -17.96 -29.53 -14.76
CA LYS A 234 -18.76 -30.60 -14.13
C LYS A 234 -18.78 -31.95 -14.87
N THR A 235 -17.70 -32.34 -15.52
CA THR A 235 -17.57 -33.72 -16.07
C THR A 235 -16.55 -34.58 -15.32
N GLN A 236 -16.59 -34.56 -13.99
CA GLN A 236 -16.05 -35.65 -13.18
C GLN A 236 -17.00 -35.93 -12.00
N ASP A 237 -17.62 -37.12 -12.09
CA ASP A 237 -18.32 -37.89 -11.05
C ASP A 237 -19.68 -37.40 -10.53
N MET A 238 -20.73 -37.60 -11.33
CA MET A 238 -22.11 -37.68 -10.82
C MET A 238 -22.40 -39.07 -10.22
N HIS A 239 -22.44 -39.16 -8.88
CA HIS A 239 -23.34 -40.09 -8.18
C HIS A 239 -24.72 -39.43 -8.00
N PRO A 240 -25.84 -40.13 -8.21
CA PRO A 240 -27.16 -39.53 -8.14
C PRO A 240 -27.64 -39.43 -6.69
N GLY A 241 -27.69 -38.22 -6.14
CA GLY A 241 -28.38 -37.94 -4.89
C GLY A 241 -28.00 -36.60 -4.27
N THR A 242 -29.00 -35.75 -4.06
CA THR A 242 -28.98 -34.43 -3.38
C THR A 242 -28.85 -33.23 -4.31
N THR A 243 -29.99 -32.78 -4.83
CA THR A 243 -30.17 -31.40 -5.31
C THR A 243 -30.29 -30.46 -4.12
N THR A 244 -29.18 -29.89 -3.67
CA THR A 244 -29.17 -28.61 -2.94
C THR A 244 -28.51 -27.59 -3.85
N ASN A 245 -29.13 -26.42 -4.03
CA ASN A 245 -28.55 -25.33 -4.82
C ASN A 245 -27.22 -24.90 -4.14
N PRO A 246 -26.06 -25.10 -4.77
CA PRO A 246 -24.76 -24.77 -4.16
C PRO A 246 -24.60 -23.26 -3.93
N THR A 247 -25.37 -22.44 -4.66
CA THR A 247 -25.38 -20.98 -4.56
C THR A 247 -25.88 -20.47 -3.21
N ALA A 248 -26.85 -21.14 -2.58
CA ALA A 248 -27.40 -20.68 -1.30
C ALA A 248 -26.48 -21.03 -0.12
N ALA A 249 -25.81 -22.19 -0.17
CA ALA A 249 -24.96 -22.66 0.91
C ALA A 249 -23.65 -21.85 1.04
N LEU A 250 -23.03 -21.49 -0.10
CA LEU A 250 -21.80 -20.68 -0.09
C LEU A 250 -22.07 -19.25 0.38
N ILE A 251 -23.17 -18.63 -0.06
CA ILE A 251 -23.54 -17.27 0.38
C ILE A 251 -23.81 -17.24 1.90
N ASP A 252 -24.38 -18.31 2.46
CA ASP A 252 -24.67 -18.41 3.90
C ASP A 252 -23.41 -18.67 4.75
N GLU A 253 -22.45 -19.48 4.27
CA GLU A 253 -21.14 -19.65 4.93
C GLU A 253 -20.34 -18.34 4.98
N PHE A 254 -20.26 -17.59 3.87
CA PHE A 254 -19.55 -16.31 3.85
C PHE A 254 -20.23 -15.23 4.70
N ARG A 255 -21.56 -15.24 4.79
CA ARG A 255 -22.32 -14.32 5.65
C ARG A 255 -22.13 -14.61 7.15
N LEU A 256 -21.81 -15.86 7.51
CA LEU A 256 -21.51 -16.25 8.90
C LEU A 256 -20.09 -15.84 9.31
N GLU A 257 -19.11 -15.84 8.40
CA GLU A 257 -17.76 -15.34 8.69
C GLU A 257 -17.72 -13.81 8.88
N GLU A 258 -18.49 -13.04 8.09
CA GLU A 258 -18.61 -11.59 8.29
C GLU A 258 -19.25 -11.20 9.64
N ASN A 259 -20.16 -12.03 10.16
CA ASN A 259 -20.74 -11.82 11.49
C ASN A 259 -19.77 -12.16 12.64
N HIS A 260 -18.80 -13.06 12.43
CA HIS A 260 -17.79 -13.39 13.44
C HIS A 260 -16.65 -12.37 13.53
N LEU A 261 -16.37 -11.62 12.46
CA LEU A 261 -15.42 -10.49 12.49
C LEU A 261 -16.04 -9.17 13.00
N SER A 262 -17.36 -9.03 12.98
CA SER A 262 -18.04 -7.84 13.52
C SER A 262 -18.36 -7.93 15.02
N LEU A 263 -18.30 -9.12 15.63
CA LEU A 263 -18.56 -9.34 17.06
C LEU A 263 -17.32 -9.38 17.96
N SER A 264 -16.10 -9.31 17.42
CA SER A 264 -14.86 -9.24 18.22
C SER A 264 -14.38 -7.81 18.51
N ALA A 265 -15.10 -6.78 18.05
CA ALA A 265 -14.68 -5.38 18.18
C ALA A 265 -15.43 -4.57 19.26
N THR A 266 -16.27 -5.17 20.12
CA THR A 266 -17.05 -4.41 21.13
C THR A 266 -17.21 -5.08 22.50
N HIS A 267 -16.11 -5.32 23.21
CA HIS A 267 -15.92 -5.45 24.68
C HIS A 267 -14.57 -6.19 24.84
N ASP A 268 -13.50 -5.63 25.39
CA ASP A 268 -13.36 -5.33 26.81
C ASP A 268 -12.33 -4.19 27.03
N ARG A 269 -12.80 -3.10 27.66
CA ARG A 269 -11.94 -2.06 28.27
C ARG A 269 -12.26 -1.95 29.77
N ALA A 270 -12.07 -3.05 30.48
CA ALA A 270 -11.89 -3.09 31.92
C ALA A 270 -11.06 -4.35 32.25
N ASP A 271 -10.19 -4.28 33.26
CA ASP A 271 -9.46 -5.42 33.86
C ASP A 271 -8.07 -5.81 33.32
N THR A 272 -7.24 -4.82 32.97
CA THR A 272 -5.76 -4.99 32.97
C THR A 272 -5.09 -4.06 33.99
N ALA A 273 -5.46 -4.22 35.26
CA ALA A 273 -4.79 -3.56 36.38
C ALA A 273 -4.43 -4.51 37.55
N ALA A 274 -4.51 -5.83 37.38
CA ALA A 274 -4.40 -6.78 38.50
C ALA A 274 -3.29 -7.86 38.38
N TYR A 275 -2.38 -7.79 37.40
CA TYR A 275 -1.36 -8.84 37.18
C TYR A 275 0.09 -8.34 37.10
N LEU A 276 0.46 -7.35 37.91
CA LEU A 276 1.88 -6.99 38.13
C LEU A 276 2.20 -6.76 39.62
N SER A 277 1.72 -7.65 40.48
CA SER A 277 2.16 -7.74 41.88
C SER A 277 2.42 -9.19 42.25
N ASP A 278 3.49 -9.78 41.71
CA ASP A 278 4.27 -10.83 42.38
C ASP A 278 5.42 -11.27 41.47
N ALA A 279 6.52 -10.54 41.53
CA ALA A 279 7.85 -11.04 41.18
C ALA A 279 8.88 -10.28 42.01
N SER A 280 8.75 -10.38 43.33
CA SER A 280 9.78 -9.98 44.29
C SER A 280 10.00 -11.15 45.25
N SER A 281 10.94 -12.03 44.94
CA SER A 281 11.76 -12.69 45.96
C SER A 281 12.89 -13.50 45.31
N LEU A 282 14.04 -13.51 46.00
CA LEU A 282 15.27 -14.30 45.79
C LEU A 282 16.23 -13.67 44.77
N SER A 283 17.40 -13.13 45.11
CA SER A 283 18.26 -13.29 46.29
C SER A 283 19.27 -12.13 46.41
N GLU A 284 19.38 -11.55 47.61
CA GLU A 284 20.52 -10.75 48.10
C GLU A 284 21.58 -11.71 48.65
N ASN A 285 22.85 -11.63 48.23
CA ASN A 285 24.03 -11.12 48.99
C ASN A 285 25.22 -12.01 48.52
N ASP A 286 26.49 -11.60 48.40
CA ASP A 286 27.29 -10.58 49.07
C ASP A 286 28.39 -10.02 48.14
N ASP A 287 28.87 -8.86 48.57
CA ASP A 287 30.06 -8.09 48.25
C ASP A 287 31.32 -8.84 47.78
N ASP A 288 32.09 -8.22 46.87
CA ASP A 288 33.47 -7.77 47.16
C ASP A 288 34.16 -7.12 45.93
N GLU A 289 34.44 -5.82 46.10
CA GLU A 289 35.74 -5.16 45.85
C GLU A 289 36.49 -5.37 44.50
N TYR A 290 36.51 -4.30 43.68
CA TYR A 290 37.48 -4.03 42.61
C TYR A 290 38.94 -3.96 43.15
N PRO A 291 39.99 -4.29 42.36
CA PRO A 291 40.54 -3.30 41.42
C PRO A 291 41.19 -3.82 40.11
N LEU A 292 41.08 -2.94 39.10
CA LEU A 292 42.06 -2.56 38.07
C LEU A 292 43.20 -3.53 37.73
N SER A 293 43.24 -3.99 36.47
CA SER A 293 44.26 -3.61 35.47
C SER A 293 43.89 -4.15 34.09
#